data_AF-A0A2G9TA32-F1
#
_entry.id   AF-A0A2G9TA32-F1
#
_cell.length_a   1.000
_cell.length_b   1.000
_cell.length_c   1.000
_cell.angle_alpha   90.00
_cell.angle_beta   90.00
_cell.angle_gamma   90.00
#
_symmetry.space_group_name_H-M   'P 1'
#
loop_
_entity.id
_entity.type
_entity.pdbx_description
1 polymer ?
#
loop_
_entity_poly.entity_id
_entity_poly.type
_entity_poly.pdbx_seq_one_letter_code
_entity_poly.pdbx_strand_id
1 'polypeptide(L)'
;MGRRIRVQRKGAGGIFKSHNKHRKGAAQLRPLDYAERHGYIRGVVKDIIHDPGRGAPLAIIAFRDPYKYKTVKSTVVAAEGMYTGQFVYCGSKGLFS
;
A
#
# COMPACT_ATOMS: atom_id res chain seq x y z
N MET A 1 -17.81 -36.46 24.17
CA MET A 1 -16.84 -35.56 23.53
C MET A 1 -17.62 -34.53 22.70
N GLY A 2 -17.49 -33.23 22.97
CA GLY A 2 -18.35 -32.19 22.36
C GLY A 2 -17.94 -31.78 20.94
N ARG A 3 -18.87 -31.20 20.16
CA ARG A 3 -18.61 -30.66 18.81
C ARG A 3 -17.81 -29.36 18.89
N ARG A 4 -16.85 -29.16 17.97
CA ARG A 4 -16.06 -27.91 17.88
C ARG A 4 -16.95 -26.69 17.66
N ILE A 5 -16.76 -25.65 18.48
CA ILE A 5 -17.51 -24.39 18.38
C ILE A 5 -17.05 -23.55 17.18
N ARG A 6 -17.88 -22.58 16.77
CA ARG A 6 -17.60 -21.71 15.61
C ARG A 6 -16.24 -21.01 15.68
N VAL A 7 -15.83 -20.53 16.85
CA VAL A 7 -14.55 -19.81 17.05
C VAL A 7 -13.36 -20.71 16.69
N GLN A 8 -13.37 -21.96 17.17
CA GLN A 8 -12.31 -22.95 16.89
C GLN A 8 -12.23 -23.33 15.40
N ARG A 9 -13.34 -23.19 14.65
CA ARG A 9 -13.39 -23.54 13.22
C ARG A 9 -12.82 -22.45 12.29
N LYS A 10 -12.64 -21.21 12.77
CA LYS A 10 -12.17 -20.09 11.94
C LYS A 10 -10.69 -20.20 11.55
N GLY A 11 -9.84 -20.82 12.36
CA GLY A 11 -8.39 -20.93 12.11
C GLY A 11 -7.97 -21.98 11.08
N ALA A 12 -8.80 -23.00 10.83
CA ALA A 12 -8.45 -24.13 9.97
C ALA A 12 -8.48 -23.81 8.45
N GLY A 13 -8.76 -22.57 8.06
CA GLY A 13 -8.75 -22.17 6.64
C GLY A 13 -9.82 -22.85 5.77
N GLY A 14 -10.95 -23.27 6.36
CA GLY A 14 -12.12 -23.76 5.63
C GLY A 14 -12.93 -22.61 5.02
N ILE A 15 -14.25 -22.60 5.25
CA ILE A 15 -15.19 -21.59 4.74
C ILE A 15 -14.97 -20.15 5.24
N PHE A 16 -14.07 -19.94 6.21
CA PHE A 16 -13.82 -18.63 6.83
C PHE A 16 -12.62 -17.88 6.23
N LYS A 17 -12.11 -18.33 5.07
CA LYS A 17 -11.06 -17.62 4.33
C LYS A 17 -11.54 -16.25 3.83
N SER A 18 -10.61 -15.31 3.69
CA SER A 18 -10.92 -13.99 3.15
C SER A 18 -11.17 -14.04 1.63
N HIS A 19 -12.20 -13.32 1.18
CA HIS A 19 -12.51 -13.16 -0.23
C HIS A 19 -11.60 -12.09 -0.85
N ASN A 20 -10.51 -12.53 -1.50
CA ASN A 20 -9.47 -11.61 -1.99
C ASN A 20 -9.46 -11.41 -3.53
N LYS A 21 -10.40 -12.00 -4.28
CA LYS A 21 -10.42 -12.00 -5.76
C LYS A 21 -10.31 -10.60 -6.38
N HIS A 22 -10.93 -9.59 -5.76
CA HIS A 22 -10.97 -8.22 -6.28
C HIS A 22 -10.02 -7.25 -5.57
N ARG A 23 -9.21 -7.73 -4.63
CA ARG A 23 -8.23 -6.89 -3.92
C ARG A 23 -7.19 -6.37 -4.91
N LYS A 24 -6.97 -5.07 -4.91
CA LYS A 24 -6.11 -4.35 -5.88
C LYS A 24 -4.63 -4.41 -5.52
N GLY A 25 -4.30 -4.70 -4.27
CA GLY A 25 -2.93 -4.90 -3.81
C GLY A 25 -2.79 -4.69 -2.31
N ALA A 26 -1.63 -5.05 -1.77
CA ALA A 26 -1.29 -4.71 -0.40
C ALA A 26 -1.02 -3.21 -0.31
N ALA A 27 -1.63 -2.55 0.68
CA ALA A 27 -1.34 -1.16 0.99
C ALA A 27 -0.12 -1.14 1.93
N GLN A 28 1.05 -0.85 1.39
CA GLN A 28 2.32 -0.87 2.11
C GLN A 28 3.19 0.31 1.68
N LEU A 29 3.95 0.83 2.63
CA LEU A 29 5.02 1.79 2.31
C LEU A 29 6.07 1.11 1.45
N ARG A 30 6.88 1.92 0.77
CA ARG A 30 8.03 1.41 0.03
C ARG A 30 9.00 0.68 0.96
N PRO A 31 9.76 -0.29 0.42
CA PRO A 31 10.89 -0.86 1.15
C PRO A 31 11.87 0.25 1.54
N LEU A 32 12.29 0.24 2.80
CA LEU A 32 13.23 1.22 3.33
C LEU A 32 14.62 1.04 2.70
N ASP A 33 14.90 1.81 1.66
CA ASP A 33 16.15 1.81 0.91
C ASP A 33 17.13 2.89 1.42
N TYR A 34 18.32 2.97 0.79
CA TYR A 34 19.34 3.95 1.19
C TYR A 34 18.85 5.39 1.01
N ALA A 35 18.04 5.65 -0.02
CA ALA A 35 17.52 6.98 -0.35
C ALA A 35 16.57 7.48 0.73
N GLU A 36 15.65 6.63 1.20
CA GLU A 36 14.73 7.00 2.28
C GLU A 36 15.43 7.14 3.64
N ARG A 37 16.51 6.40 3.91
CA ARG A 37 17.25 6.53 5.18
C ARG A 37 18.06 7.82 5.29
N HIS A 38 18.76 8.22 4.22
CA HIS A 38 19.72 9.34 4.27
C HIS A 38 19.23 10.62 3.59
N GLY A 39 18.19 10.53 2.77
CA GLY A 39 17.67 11.64 1.97
C GLY A 39 16.16 11.55 1.80
N TYR A 40 15.71 11.81 0.57
CA TYR A 40 14.32 11.62 0.18
C TYR A 40 14.25 11.08 -1.26
N ILE A 41 13.15 10.40 -1.56
CA ILE A 41 12.76 10.01 -2.91
C ILE A 41 11.40 10.61 -3.22
N ARG A 42 11.25 11.19 -4.41
CA ARG A 42 9.96 11.71 -4.88
C ARG A 42 9.25 10.69 -5.74
N GLY A 43 7.95 10.53 -5.49
CA GLY A 43 7.02 9.80 -6.33
C GLY A 43 5.91 10.73 -6.81
N VAL A 44 5.22 10.34 -7.88
CA VAL A 44 4.03 11.04 -8.36
C VAL A 44 2.80 10.16 -8.17
N VAL A 45 1.74 10.71 -7.58
CA VAL A 45 0.44 10.03 -7.49
C VAL A 45 -0.11 9.90 -8.90
N LYS A 46 -0.22 8.67 -9.40
CA LYS A 46 -0.78 8.39 -10.72
C LYS A 46 -2.29 8.26 -10.68
N ASP A 47 -2.81 7.62 -9.64
CA ASP A 47 -4.23 7.35 -9.53
C ASP A 47 -4.62 7.15 -8.05
N ILE A 48 -5.90 7.39 -7.74
CA ILE A 48 -6.51 7.13 -6.44
C ILE A 48 -7.70 6.20 -6.68
N ILE A 49 -7.57 4.97 -6.21
CA ILE A 49 -8.47 3.87 -6.55
C ILE A 49 -9.22 3.32 -5.33
N HIS A 50 -10.39 2.74 -5.59
CA HIS A 50 -11.13 1.96 -4.59
C HIS A 50 -10.64 0.50 -4.54
N ASP A 51 -10.40 -0.03 -3.34
CA ASP A 51 -10.10 -1.44 -3.06
C ASP A 51 -11.30 -2.12 -2.39
N PRO A 52 -11.95 -3.11 -3.03
CA PRO A 52 -13.11 -3.80 -2.46
C PRO A 52 -12.82 -4.41 -1.09
N GLY A 53 -13.65 -4.10 -0.10
CA GLY A 53 -13.46 -4.52 1.29
C GLY A 53 -12.47 -3.64 2.07
N ARG A 54 -12.18 -2.43 1.58
CA ARG A 54 -11.47 -1.36 2.29
C ARG A 54 -12.29 -0.07 2.20
N GLY A 55 -12.47 0.61 3.34
CA GLY A 55 -13.14 1.92 3.38
C GLY A 55 -12.25 3.06 2.89
N ALA A 56 -10.94 3.00 3.22
CA ALA A 56 -9.97 4.00 2.77
C ALA A 56 -9.55 3.78 1.30
N PRO A 57 -9.41 4.86 0.50
CA PRO A 57 -8.87 4.77 -0.85
C PRO A 57 -7.38 4.40 -0.87
N LEU A 58 -6.92 3.84 -1.99
CA LEU A 58 -5.50 3.54 -2.23
C LEU A 58 -4.93 4.51 -3.26
N ALA A 59 -3.76 5.07 -2.98
CA ALA A 59 -2.99 5.83 -3.95
C ALA A 59 -1.96 4.94 -4.65
N ILE A 60 -1.95 4.98 -5.98
CA ILE A 60 -0.89 4.37 -6.80
C ILE A 60 0.16 5.44 -7.05
N ILE A 61 1.33 5.29 -6.43
CA ILE A 61 2.44 6.22 -6.56
C ILE A 61 3.52 5.61 -7.45
N ALA A 62 3.94 6.35 -8.47
CA ALA A 62 5.04 5.97 -9.34
C ALA A 62 6.34 6.62 -8.86
N PHE A 63 7.32 5.79 -8.49
CA PHE A 63 8.66 6.20 -8.11
C PHE A 63 9.67 5.79 -9.17
N ARG A 64 10.78 6.52 -9.28
CA ARG A 64 11.92 6.08 -10.08
C ARG A 64 12.78 5.12 -9.25
N ASP A 65 13.23 4.02 -9.84
CA ASP A 65 14.18 3.13 -9.18
C ASP A 65 15.56 3.82 -9.10
N PRO A 66 16.21 3.88 -7.93
CA PRO A 66 17.50 4.56 -7.77
C PRO A 66 18.67 3.80 -8.40
N TYR A 67 18.53 2.50 -8.64
CA TYR A 67 19.62 1.63 -9.13
C TYR A 67 19.45 1.24 -10.60
N LYS A 68 18.22 1.20 -11.11
CA LYS A 68 17.92 0.74 -12.47
C LYS A 68 17.04 1.72 -13.24
N TYR A 69 17.09 1.69 -14.56
CA TYR A 69 16.14 2.43 -15.39
C TYR A 69 14.75 1.74 -15.38
N LYS A 70 14.03 1.89 -14.25
CA LYS A 70 12.71 1.33 -14.04
C LYS A 70 11.83 2.32 -13.27
N THR A 71 10.53 2.23 -13.50
CA THR A 71 9.52 2.90 -12.66
C THR A 71 8.87 1.86 -11.75
N VAL A 72 8.92 2.10 -10.44
CA VAL A 72 8.33 1.24 -9.42
C VAL A 72 6.99 1.83 -8.98
N LYS A 73 5.91 1.08 -9.21
CA LYS A 73 4.59 1.43 -8.70
C LYS A 73 4.46 0.92 -7.27
N SER A 74 4.07 1.80 -6.36
CA SER A 74 3.81 1.49 -4.95
C SER A 74 2.36 1.83 -4.63
N THR A 75 1.67 0.93 -3.96
CA THR A 75 0.27 1.12 -3.56
C THR A 75 0.25 1.44 -2.08
N VAL A 76 -0.14 2.67 -1.73
CA VAL A 76 -0.22 3.14 -0.36
C VAL A 76 -1.67 3.50 -0.01
N VAL A 77 -1.98 3.61 1.28
CA VAL A 77 -3.23 4.22 1.71
C VAL A 77 -3.16 5.71 1.36
N ALA A 78 -4.18 6.24 0.70
CA ALA A 78 -4.22 7.67 0.40
C ALA A 78 -4.56 8.46 1.66
N ALA A 79 -3.82 9.53 1.92
CA ALA A 79 -4.17 10.52 2.93
C ALA A 79 -5.27 11.45 2.40
N GLU A 80 -6.07 12.00 3.32
CA GLU A 80 -7.08 12.99 2.97
C GLU A 80 -6.42 14.22 2.30
N GLY A 81 -7.05 14.74 1.25
CA GLY A 81 -6.49 15.84 0.45
C GLY A 81 -5.44 15.44 -0.58
N MET A 82 -5.06 14.15 -0.67
CA MET A 82 -4.22 13.69 -1.78
C MET A 82 -4.93 13.82 -3.12
N TYR A 83 -4.20 14.22 -4.16
CA TYR A 83 -4.73 14.38 -5.51
C TYR A 83 -3.83 13.73 -6.57
N THR A 84 -4.41 13.41 -7.73
CA THR A 84 -3.68 12.85 -8.87
C THR A 84 -2.70 13.87 -9.44
N GLY A 85 -1.45 13.46 -9.67
CA GLY A 85 -0.37 14.35 -10.11
C GLY A 85 0.44 14.95 -8.97
N GLN A 86 0.00 14.81 -7.71
CA GLN A 86 0.74 15.28 -6.54
C GLN A 86 2.11 14.60 -6.42
N PHE A 87 3.13 15.37 -6.05
CA PHE A 87 4.42 14.82 -5.63
C PHE A 87 4.38 14.40 -4.17
N VAL A 88 4.79 13.16 -3.91
CA VAL A 88 4.93 12.59 -2.56
C VAL A 88 6.41 12.39 -2.31
N TYR A 89 6.89 12.90 -1.19
CA TYR A 89 8.28 12.79 -0.77
C TYR A 89 8.38 11.78 0.38
N CYS A 90 9.22 10.76 0.22
CA CYS A 90 9.45 9.74 1.23
C CYS A 90 10.93 9.77 1.65
N GLY A 91 11.21 9.79 2.95
CA GLY A 91 12.56 9.69 3.50
C GLY A 91 12.83 10.67 4.64
N SER A 92 13.98 10.50 5.29
CA SER A 92 14.38 11.27 6.48
C SER A 92 14.48 12.77 6.25
N LYS A 93 14.74 13.22 5.02
CA LYS A 93 14.82 14.63 4.64
C LYS A 93 13.63 15.11 3.79
N GLY A 94 12.53 14.37 3.78
CA GLY A 94 11.32 14.77 3.06
C GLY A 94 10.61 15.90 3.81
N LEU A 95 10.91 17.16 3.46
CA LEU A 95 10.10 18.30 3.88
C LEU A 95 9.04 18.62 2.82
N PHE A 96 7.82 18.89 3.30
CA PHE A 96 6.79 19.57 2.52
C PHE A 96 7.22 21.03 2.36
N SER A 97 7.56 21.46 1.14
CA SER A 97 7.54 22.89 0.79
C SER A 97 6.18 23.23 0.19
#